data_AF-A0A7H8YQM2-F1
#
_entry.id   AF-A0A7H8YQM2-F1
#
_cell.length_a   1.000
_cell.length_b   1.000
_cell.length_c   1.000
_cell.angle_alpha   90.00
_cell.angle_beta   90.00
_cell.angle_gamma   90.00
#
_symmetry.space_group_name_H-M   'P 1'
#
loop_
_entity.id
_entity.type
_entity.pdbx_description
1 polymer ?
#
loop_
_entity_poly.entity_id
_entity_poly.type
_entity_poly.pdbx_seq_one_letter_code
_entity_poly.pdbx_strand_id
1 'polypeptide(L)'
;MFKIIMFVRKKQHLSTEEFIKLWEAHSQKVINYKEALLIKDYAKTFPFQPTDEKSSTQRETLPFTFDAMGELWYESKDDFLRARNTPEGQKALADLRVDELKFVDMANSVMWLGTEERIFDKLPFEVKSWTVLDEYFYLSDYAGNSVADFDKLIALFSEDITMLSADGSQMKGKTAVISFFKQFFERNKTTKHLWETIKVAENTLETHWAVSGKRKDGTFFAFKGKDTAKLNSEGKINYLKVEFL
;
A
#
# COMPACT_ATOMS: atom_id res chain seq x y z
N MET A 1 -11.53 -3.00 -1.26
CA MET A 1 -11.08 -3.96 -0.22
C MET A 1 -12.26 -4.30 0.69
N PHE A 2 -12.41 -5.53 1.19
CA PHE A 2 -13.52 -5.89 2.10
C PHE A 2 -13.08 -5.77 3.57
N LYS A 3 -13.98 -5.33 4.47
CA LYS A 3 -13.67 -5.13 5.89
C LYS A 3 -14.73 -5.67 6.84
N ILE A 4 -14.26 -5.99 8.04
CA ILE A 4 -15.06 -6.03 9.26
C ILE A 4 -14.66 -4.83 10.11
N ILE A 5 -15.65 -4.11 10.61
CA ILE A 5 -15.43 -2.99 11.55
C ILE A 5 -16.27 -3.26 12.79
N MET A 6 -15.66 -3.06 13.95
CA MET A 6 -16.33 -3.23 15.23
C MET A 6 -16.09 -2.00 16.13
N PHE A 7 -17.16 -1.34 16.55
CA PHE A 7 -17.14 -0.43 17.68
C PHE A 7 -17.38 -1.21 18.96
N VAL A 8 -16.39 -1.21 19.84
CA VAL A 8 -16.31 -2.09 21.00
C VAL A 8 -16.72 -1.34 22.26
N ARG A 9 -17.65 -1.95 23.00
CA ARG A 9 -17.83 -1.70 24.43
C ARG A 9 -17.07 -2.74 25.21
N LYS A 10 -16.25 -2.32 26.18
CA LYS A 10 -15.63 -3.25 27.13
C LYS A 10 -16.66 -3.69 28.16
N LYS A 11 -16.46 -4.85 28.78
CA LYS A 11 -17.29 -5.25 29.92
C LYS A 11 -17.19 -4.23 31.05
N GLN A 12 -18.33 -3.93 31.68
CA GLN A 12 -18.45 -2.86 32.69
C GLN A 12 -17.51 -3.00 33.89
N HIS A 13 -17.15 -4.23 34.26
CA HIS A 13 -16.26 -4.48 35.41
C HIS A 13 -14.77 -4.31 35.09
N LEU A 14 -14.39 -4.15 33.82
CA LEU A 14 -12.99 -4.01 33.42
C LEU A 14 -12.56 -2.56 33.45
N SER A 15 -11.36 -2.28 33.95
CA SER A 15 -10.69 -1.01 33.71
C SER A 15 -10.31 -0.86 32.24
N THR A 16 -9.97 0.35 31.81
CA THR A 16 -9.47 0.59 30.44
C THR A 16 -8.12 -0.12 30.22
N GLU A 17 -7.22 -0.10 31.20
CA GLU A 17 -5.92 -0.77 31.11
C GLU A 17 -6.07 -2.30 31.03
N GLU A 18 -6.98 -2.88 31.81
CA GLU A 18 -7.27 -4.32 31.77
C GLU A 18 -7.84 -4.73 30.41
N PHE A 19 -8.79 -3.96 29.89
CA PHE A 19 -9.35 -4.16 28.57
C PHE A 19 -8.27 -4.10 27.48
N ILE A 20 -7.38 -3.10 27.50
CA ILE A 20 -6.29 -2.97 26.53
C ILE A 20 -5.35 -4.18 26.59
N LYS A 21 -4.97 -4.64 27.79
CA LYS A 21 -4.12 -5.83 27.97
C LYS A 21 -4.78 -7.11 27.45
N LEU A 22 -6.07 -7.30 27.74
CA LEU A 22 -6.83 -8.44 27.22
C LEU A 22 -6.93 -8.39 25.69
N TRP A 23 -7.15 -7.20 25.11
CA TRP A 23 -7.18 -7.03 23.66
C TRP A 23 -5.78 -7.18 23.03
N GLU A 24 -4.69 -6.81 23.71
CA GLU A 24 -3.33 -7.09 23.25
C GLU A 24 -3.07 -8.60 23.15
N ALA A 25 -3.42 -9.36 24.19
CA ALA A 25 -3.32 -10.82 24.16
C ALA A 25 -4.20 -11.45 23.05
N HIS A 26 -5.41 -10.92 22.87
CA HIS A 26 -6.29 -11.32 21.76
C HIS A 26 -5.66 -10.99 20.39
N SER A 27 -5.06 -9.81 20.23
CA SER A 27 -4.38 -9.41 19.00
C SER A 27 -3.27 -10.40 18.61
N GLN A 28 -2.52 -10.93 19.58
CA GLN A 28 -1.49 -11.93 19.30
C GLN A 28 -2.08 -13.23 18.73
N LYS A 29 -3.29 -13.62 19.16
CA LYS A 29 -4.00 -14.77 18.58
C LYS A 29 -4.47 -14.49 17.17
N VAL A 30 -5.03 -13.30 16.91
CA VAL A 30 -5.43 -12.88 15.56
C VAL A 30 -4.23 -12.93 14.60
N ILE A 31 -3.05 -12.46 15.03
CA ILE A 31 -1.82 -12.54 14.24
C ILE A 31 -1.46 -14.00 13.90
N ASN A 32 -1.59 -14.92 14.87
CA ASN A 32 -1.31 -16.34 14.64
C ASN A 32 -2.31 -16.99 13.67
N TYR A 33 -3.56 -16.53 13.65
CA TYR A 33 -4.62 -17.04 12.77
C TYR A 33 -4.73 -16.30 11.44
N LYS A 34 -3.95 -15.24 11.20
CA LYS A 34 -4.14 -14.35 10.04
C LYS A 34 -4.15 -15.08 8.70
N GLU A 35 -3.27 -16.08 8.51
CA GLU A 35 -3.16 -16.83 7.26
C GLU A 35 -4.35 -17.79 7.09
N ALA A 36 -4.74 -18.49 8.16
CA ALA A 36 -5.92 -19.36 8.15
C ALA A 36 -7.22 -18.60 7.90
N LEU A 37 -7.27 -17.33 8.35
CA LEU A 37 -8.42 -16.45 8.20
C LEU A 37 -8.33 -15.53 6.96
N LEU A 38 -7.24 -15.58 6.19
CA LEU A 38 -6.96 -14.69 5.05
C LEU A 38 -7.05 -13.19 5.37
N ILE A 39 -6.69 -12.82 6.61
CA ILE A 39 -6.66 -11.42 7.08
C ILE A 39 -5.46 -10.72 6.43
N LYS A 40 -5.71 -9.60 5.76
CA LYS A 40 -4.69 -8.77 5.09
C LYS A 40 -4.15 -7.65 5.96
N ASP A 41 -5.00 -7.08 6.82
CA ASP A 41 -4.60 -6.03 7.75
C ASP A 41 -5.45 -6.08 9.03
N TYR A 42 -4.93 -5.50 10.11
CA TYR A 42 -5.59 -5.44 11.41
C TYR A 42 -5.17 -4.18 12.17
N ALA A 43 -6.16 -3.37 12.58
CA ALA A 43 -5.93 -2.13 13.29
C ALA A 43 -6.87 -2.00 14.50
N LYS A 44 -6.39 -1.25 15.50
CA LYS A 44 -7.14 -0.84 16.68
C LYS A 44 -7.02 0.67 16.81
N THR A 45 -8.15 1.34 16.97
CA THR A 45 -8.22 2.79 17.20
C THR A 45 -8.84 3.03 18.55
N PHE A 46 -8.12 3.72 19.43
CA PHE A 46 -8.61 4.10 20.75
C PHE A 46 -9.06 5.56 20.74
N PRO A 47 -10.14 5.91 21.48
CA PRO A 47 -10.56 7.29 21.62
C PRO A 47 -9.42 8.15 22.18
N PHE A 48 -9.07 9.21 21.45
CA PHE A 48 -8.16 10.22 21.94
C PHE A 48 -8.91 11.14 22.91
N GLN A 49 -8.32 11.39 24.08
CA GLN A 49 -8.87 12.31 25.08
C GLN A 49 -8.13 13.64 24.97
N PRO A 50 -8.70 14.66 24.30
CA PRO A 50 -8.04 15.94 24.13
C PRO A 50 -7.88 16.66 25.48
N THR A 51 -6.70 17.21 25.72
CA THR A 51 -6.40 18.06 26.89
C THR A 51 -6.62 19.54 26.62
N ASP A 52 -6.92 19.91 25.37
CA ASP A 52 -7.15 21.27 24.92
C ASP A 52 -8.27 21.33 23.86
N GLU A 53 -8.84 22.51 23.68
CA GLU A 53 -9.93 22.74 22.72
C GLU A 53 -9.48 22.57 21.26
N LYS A 54 -8.21 22.85 20.95
CA LYS A 54 -7.69 22.76 19.57
C LYS A 54 -7.64 21.33 19.06
N SER A 55 -7.47 20.38 19.96
CA SER A 55 -7.39 18.95 19.67
C SER A 55 -8.76 18.24 19.74
N SER A 56 -9.82 18.98 20.08
CA SER A 56 -11.20 18.50 20.09
C SER A 56 -11.86 18.67 18.71
N THR A 57 -12.87 17.85 18.42
CA THR A 57 -13.68 18.02 17.20
C THR A 57 -14.41 19.37 17.24
N GLN A 58 -14.28 20.15 16.17
CA GLN A 58 -14.99 21.42 15.98
C GLN A 58 -16.32 21.24 15.23
N ARG A 59 -16.72 19.99 14.97
CA ARG A 59 -17.94 19.65 14.22
C ARG A 59 -19.04 19.21 15.17
N GLU A 60 -20.26 19.69 14.93
CA GLU A 60 -21.48 19.26 15.63
C GLU A 60 -21.86 17.83 15.23
N THR A 61 -21.25 16.86 15.92
CA THR A 61 -21.47 15.42 15.70
C THR A 61 -21.83 14.74 17.01
N LEU A 62 -22.48 13.59 16.95
CA LEU A 62 -22.75 12.80 18.14
C LEU A 62 -21.42 12.35 18.79
N PRO A 63 -21.34 12.32 20.13
CA PRO A 63 -20.14 11.88 20.81
C PRO A 63 -19.85 10.42 20.48
N PHE A 64 -18.58 10.09 20.28
CA PHE A 64 -18.14 8.71 20.21
C PHE A 64 -18.19 8.11 21.62
N THR A 65 -19.15 7.23 21.87
CA THR A 65 -19.37 6.68 23.20
C THR A 65 -18.70 5.33 23.43
N PHE A 66 -18.13 4.69 22.40
CA PHE A 66 -17.49 3.37 22.51
C PHE A 66 -16.07 3.45 23.08
N ASP A 67 -15.57 2.32 23.59
CA ASP A 67 -14.25 2.25 24.24
C ASP A 67 -13.11 2.13 23.22
N ALA A 68 -13.38 1.58 22.03
CA ALA A 68 -12.45 1.54 20.90
C ALA A 68 -13.11 1.04 19.60
N MET A 69 -12.36 1.11 18.51
CA MET A 69 -12.71 0.53 17.20
C MET A 69 -11.67 -0.52 16.81
N GLY A 70 -12.11 -1.67 16.30
CA GLY A 70 -11.28 -2.67 15.65
C GLY A 70 -11.66 -2.82 14.19
N GLU A 71 -10.67 -3.04 13.33
CA GLU A 71 -10.86 -3.24 11.90
C GLU A 71 -10.04 -4.44 11.40
N LEU A 72 -10.66 -5.32 10.60
CA LEU A 72 -9.98 -6.39 9.88
C LEU A 72 -10.24 -6.26 8.38
N TRP A 73 -9.18 -6.37 7.59
CA TRP A 73 -9.26 -6.23 6.14
C TRP A 73 -9.02 -7.56 5.42
N TYR A 74 -9.68 -7.71 4.28
CA TYR A 74 -9.60 -8.85 3.38
C TYR A 74 -9.50 -8.35 1.95
N GLU A 75 -8.81 -9.10 1.10
CA GLU A 75 -8.68 -8.78 -0.33
C GLU A 75 -10.07 -8.63 -0.97
N SER A 76 -10.95 -9.60 -0.69
CA SER A 76 -12.30 -9.67 -1.22
C SER A 76 -13.30 -10.26 -0.21
N LYS A 77 -14.60 -10.11 -0.50
CA LYS A 77 -15.68 -10.79 0.24
C LYS A 77 -15.58 -12.32 0.12
N ASP A 78 -15.12 -12.81 -1.03
CA ASP A 78 -15.00 -14.26 -1.27
C ASP A 78 -13.89 -14.87 -0.42
N ASP A 79 -12.77 -14.17 -0.23
CA ASP A 79 -11.72 -14.59 0.71
C ASP A 79 -12.24 -14.66 2.14
N PHE A 80 -12.97 -13.63 2.58
CA PHE A 80 -13.62 -13.62 3.88
C PHE A 80 -14.56 -14.83 4.07
N LEU A 81 -15.40 -15.16 3.08
CA LEU A 81 -16.32 -16.30 3.17
C LEU A 81 -15.56 -17.64 3.13
N ARG A 82 -14.59 -17.78 2.23
CA ARG A 82 -13.81 -19.00 2.03
C ARG A 82 -13.03 -19.36 3.28
N ALA A 83 -12.33 -18.39 3.87
CA ALA A 83 -11.56 -18.58 5.10
C ALA A 83 -12.44 -19.14 6.24
N ARG A 84 -13.67 -18.66 6.35
CA ARG A 84 -14.61 -19.10 7.38
C ARG A 84 -15.20 -20.48 7.10
N ASN A 85 -15.09 -21.03 5.90
CA ASN A 85 -15.64 -22.34 5.55
C ASN A 85 -14.61 -23.48 5.63
N THR A 86 -13.38 -23.21 6.10
CA THR A 86 -12.36 -24.23 6.34
C THR A 86 -12.41 -24.76 7.78
N PRO A 87 -11.97 -26.00 8.05
CA PRO A 87 -11.85 -26.51 9.42
C PRO A 87 -10.94 -25.64 10.31
N GLU A 88 -9.82 -25.17 9.75
CA GLU A 88 -8.84 -24.33 10.44
C GLU A 88 -9.44 -22.97 10.78
N GLY A 89 -10.17 -22.36 9.83
CA GLY A 89 -10.84 -21.09 10.03
C GLY A 89 -11.97 -21.18 11.05
N GLN A 90 -12.77 -22.24 11.03
CA GLN A 90 -13.82 -22.47 12.03
C GLN A 90 -13.24 -22.62 13.45
N LYS A 91 -12.15 -23.37 13.58
CA LYS A 91 -11.42 -23.49 14.86
C LYS A 91 -10.90 -22.13 15.32
N ALA A 92 -10.24 -21.39 14.43
CA ALA A 92 -9.70 -20.06 14.74
C ALA A 92 -10.80 -19.11 15.22
N LEU A 93 -11.96 -19.08 14.54
CA LEU A 93 -13.08 -18.22 14.92
C LEU A 93 -13.70 -18.62 16.27
N ALA A 94 -13.79 -19.93 16.56
CA ALA A 94 -14.27 -20.39 17.86
C ALA A 94 -13.32 -19.96 18.99
N ASP A 95 -12.01 -20.11 18.78
CA ASP A 95 -10.99 -19.70 19.74
C ASP A 95 -11.00 -18.18 19.98
N LEU A 96 -11.09 -17.39 18.91
CA LEU A 96 -11.17 -15.93 18.98
C LEU A 96 -12.45 -15.50 19.70
N ARG A 97 -13.59 -16.11 19.40
CA ARG A 97 -14.87 -15.79 20.05
C ARG A 97 -14.86 -16.05 21.55
N VAL A 98 -14.27 -17.17 21.99
CA VAL A 98 -14.11 -17.47 23.42
C VAL A 98 -13.28 -16.38 24.11
N ASP A 99 -12.29 -15.83 23.40
CA ASP A 99 -11.43 -14.79 23.94
C ASP A 99 -12.13 -13.42 23.99
N GLU A 100 -12.81 -13.03 22.91
CA GLU A 100 -13.58 -11.78 22.85
C GLU A 100 -14.62 -11.71 23.97
N LEU A 101 -15.31 -12.84 24.25
CA LEU A 101 -16.30 -12.92 25.33
C LEU A 101 -15.75 -12.63 26.72
N LYS A 102 -14.43 -12.57 26.92
CA LYS A 102 -13.81 -12.19 28.19
C LYS A 102 -13.79 -10.69 28.41
N PHE A 103 -13.66 -9.89 27.34
CA PHE A 103 -13.40 -8.45 27.46
C PHE A 103 -14.39 -7.55 26.70
N VAL A 104 -15.08 -8.10 25.70
CA VAL A 104 -16.09 -7.40 24.91
C VAL A 104 -17.48 -7.58 25.51
N ASP A 105 -18.21 -6.47 25.64
CA ASP A 105 -19.66 -6.48 25.82
C ASP A 105 -20.32 -6.58 24.44
N MET A 106 -20.59 -7.81 24.01
CA MET A 106 -21.14 -8.11 22.69
C MET A 106 -22.52 -7.48 22.46
N ALA A 107 -23.33 -7.34 23.51
CA ALA A 107 -24.70 -6.84 23.38
C ALA A 107 -24.74 -5.33 23.14
N ASN A 108 -23.73 -4.61 23.63
CA ASN A 108 -23.63 -3.15 23.50
C ASN A 108 -22.55 -2.70 22.49
N SER A 109 -21.89 -3.65 21.82
CA SER A 109 -20.95 -3.38 20.73
C SER A 109 -21.66 -3.43 19.38
N VAL A 110 -21.08 -2.77 18.37
CA VAL A 110 -21.60 -2.76 17.00
C VAL A 110 -20.56 -3.39 16.08
N MET A 111 -20.94 -4.40 15.31
CA MET A 111 -20.10 -4.97 14.26
C MET A 111 -20.82 -4.86 12.91
N TRP A 112 -20.13 -4.35 11.90
CA TRP A 112 -20.63 -4.33 10.53
C TRP A 112 -19.56 -4.72 9.53
N LEU A 113 -20.01 -5.10 8.33
CA LEU A 113 -19.14 -5.47 7.22
C LEU A 113 -19.31 -4.44 6.11
N GLY A 114 -18.21 -4.05 5.48
CA GLY A 114 -18.20 -3.00 4.46
C GLY A 114 -17.19 -3.27 3.36
N THR A 115 -17.41 -2.63 2.21
CA THR A 115 -16.38 -2.52 1.18
C THR A 115 -15.79 -1.12 1.27
N GLU A 116 -14.47 -1.05 1.44
CA GLU A 116 -13.73 0.21 1.40
C GLU A 116 -13.48 0.62 -0.05
N GLU A 117 -13.94 1.81 -0.39
CA GLU A 117 -13.47 2.61 -1.51
C GLU A 117 -12.44 3.61 -0.97
N ARG A 118 -11.19 3.50 -1.42
CA ARG A 118 -10.15 4.46 -1.06
C ARG A 118 -10.13 5.57 -2.09
N ILE A 119 -10.32 6.80 -1.64
CA ILE A 119 -10.26 8.00 -2.49
C ILE A 119 -8.80 8.41 -2.77
N PHE A 120 -7.90 8.10 -1.84
CA PHE A 120 -6.46 8.27 -1.99
C PHE A 120 -5.76 6.96 -1.63
N ASP A 121 -4.97 6.42 -2.55
CA ASP A 121 -4.29 5.14 -2.36
C ASP A 121 -3.01 5.25 -1.49
N LYS A 122 -2.54 6.47 -1.17
CA LYS A 122 -1.24 6.72 -0.51
C LYS A 122 -1.30 7.81 0.56
N LEU A 123 -0.51 7.65 1.62
CA LEU A 123 -0.43 8.59 2.75
C LEU A 123 0.02 10.00 2.31
N PRO A 124 -0.36 11.07 3.03
CA PRO A 124 -0.27 12.47 2.58
C PRO A 124 1.14 13.08 2.47
N PHE A 125 2.21 12.30 2.63
CA PHE A 125 3.55 12.78 2.28
C PHE A 125 3.81 12.76 0.76
N GLU A 126 2.86 12.23 -0.02
CA GLU A 126 2.88 12.20 -1.49
C GLU A 126 1.78 13.08 -2.12
N VAL A 127 1.43 14.24 -1.53
CA VAL A 127 0.55 15.23 -2.21
C VAL A 127 1.35 16.02 -3.24
N LYS A 128 1.91 15.30 -4.20
CA LYS A 128 2.38 15.85 -5.46
C LYS A 128 1.49 15.23 -6.52
N SER A 129 0.92 16.03 -7.42
CA SER A 129 0.33 15.45 -8.64
C SER A 129 1.45 14.69 -9.33
N TRP A 130 1.31 13.37 -9.42
CA TRP A 130 2.32 12.54 -10.06
C TRP A 130 2.53 13.01 -11.48
N THR A 131 3.79 13.22 -11.83
CA THR A 131 4.22 13.38 -13.21
C THR A 131 4.33 12.01 -13.86
N VAL A 132 4.45 11.99 -15.19
CA VAL A 132 4.72 10.75 -15.93
C VAL A 132 6.01 10.05 -15.47
N LEU A 133 7.01 10.78 -14.94
CA LEU A 133 8.21 10.16 -14.36
C LEU A 133 7.94 9.52 -12.99
N ASP A 134 7.04 10.08 -12.18
CA ASP A 134 6.67 9.47 -10.90
C ASP A 134 5.94 8.14 -11.12
N GLU A 135 5.04 8.11 -12.12
CA GLU A 135 4.40 6.86 -12.58
C GLU A 135 5.42 5.86 -13.12
N TYR A 136 6.40 6.31 -13.91
CA TYR A 136 7.47 5.47 -14.45
C TYR A 136 8.30 4.80 -13.35
N PHE A 137 8.74 5.54 -12.32
CA PHE A 137 9.55 4.96 -11.24
C PHE A 137 8.75 3.97 -10.40
N TYR A 138 7.49 4.30 -10.09
CA TYR A 138 6.60 3.36 -9.42
C TYR A 138 6.43 2.08 -10.23
N LEU A 139 6.04 2.18 -11.49
CA LEU A 139 5.80 1.00 -12.32
C LEU A 139 7.09 0.21 -12.59
N SER A 140 8.26 0.85 -12.60
CA SER A 140 9.55 0.16 -12.68
C SER A 140 9.82 -0.77 -11.49
N ASP A 141 9.20 -0.56 -10.33
CA ASP A 141 9.31 -1.48 -9.18
C ASP A 141 8.25 -2.58 -9.16
N TYR A 142 7.06 -2.32 -9.70
CA TYR A 142 5.88 -3.18 -9.47
C TYR A 142 5.35 -3.89 -10.73
N ALA A 143 5.61 -3.37 -11.92
CA ALA A 143 5.02 -3.90 -13.15
C ALA A 143 5.49 -5.30 -13.54
N GLY A 144 6.63 -5.77 -13.01
CA GLY A 144 7.15 -7.11 -13.30
C GLY A 144 6.25 -8.28 -12.89
N ASN A 145 5.22 -8.04 -12.06
CA ASN A 145 4.31 -9.07 -11.56
C ASN A 145 2.88 -8.98 -12.15
N SER A 146 2.61 -8.03 -13.05
CA SER A 146 1.27 -7.71 -13.52
C SER A 146 1.30 -7.26 -14.98
N VAL A 147 0.59 -7.99 -15.85
CA VAL A 147 0.47 -7.62 -17.28
C VAL A 147 -0.18 -6.24 -17.41
N ALA A 148 -1.22 -5.96 -16.62
CA ALA A 148 -1.90 -4.67 -16.66
C ALA A 148 -0.98 -3.50 -16.27
N ASP A 149 -0.14 -3.67 -15.25
CA ASP A 149 0.80 -2.62 -14.85
C ASP A 149 1.99 -2.50 -15.80
N PHE A 150 2.39 -3.60 -16.44
CA PHE A 150 3.34 -3.57 -17.54
C PHE A 150 2.79 -2.78 -18.73
N ASP A 151 1.53 -2.99 -19.11
CA ASP A 151 0.90 -2.24 -20.19
C ASP A 151 0.80 -0.74 -19.85
N LYS A 152 0.49 -0.39 -18.59
CA LYS A 152 0.55 1.01 -18.11
C LYS A 152 1.96 1.59 -18.25
N LEU A 153 3.00 0.86 -17.84
CA LEU A 153 4.38 1.31 -17.93
C LEU A 153 4.77 1.63 -19.38
N ILE A 154 4.40 0.74 -20.30
CA ILE A 154 4.70 0.92 -21.72
C ILE A 154 3.88 2.07 -22.32
N ALA A 155 2.66 2.32 -21.85
CA ALA A 155 1.82 3.43 -22.30
C ALA A 155 2.40 4.82 -22.00
N LEU A 156 3.29 4.94 -21.01
CA LEU A 156 3.98 6.19 -20.67
C LEU A 156 4.91 6.70 -21.79
N PHE A 157 5.36 5.79 -22.67
CA PHE A 157 6.33 6.11 -23.72
C PHE A 157 5.64 6.36 -25.07
N SER A 158 6.16 7.35 -25.80
CA SER A 158 5.75 7.60 -27.18
C SER A 158 6.30 6.50 -28.12
N GLU A 159 5.70 6.39 -29.31
CA GLU A 159 6.15 5.40 -30.31
C GLU A 159 7.59 5.67 -30.79
N ASP A 160 7.99 6.95 -30.85
CA ASP A 160 9.28 7.45 -31.32
C ASP A 160 10.32 7.67 -30.20
N ILE A 161 10.07 7.14 -28.99
CA ILE A 161 10.96 7.27 -27.83
C ILE A 161 12.43 7.01 -28.16
N THR A 162 13.30 7.88 -27.68
CA THR A 162 14.75 7.67 -27.62
C THR A 162 15.21 7.59 -26.17
N MET A 163 15.81 6.46 -25.78
CA MET A 163 16.34 6.24 -24.44
C MET A 163 17.87 6.13 -24.47
N LEU A 164 18.56 6.88 -23.61
CA LEU A 164 20.00 6.81 -23.36
C LEU A 164 20.24 6.24 -21.97
N SER A 165 20.87 5.08 -21.92
CA SER A 165 21.23 4.40 -20.68
C SER A 165 22.48 5.01 -20.05
N ALA A 166 22.69 4.78 -18.76
CA ALA A 166 23.87 5.26 -18.04
C ALA A 166 25.20 4.65 -18.53
N ASP A 167 25.17 3.52 -19.23
CA ASP A 167 26.35 2.91 -19.88
C ASP A 167 26.67 3.51 -21.26
N GLY A 168 25.92 4.53 -21.69
CA GLY A 168 26.06 5.17 -23.00
C GLY A 168 25.34 4.46 -24.15
N SER A 169 24.70 3.31 -23.89
CA SER A 169 23.88 2.64 -24.90
C SER A 169 22.62 3.46 -25.23
N GLN A 170 22.20 3.37 -26.49
CA GLN A 170 21.01 4.06 -26.99
C GLN A 170 19.98 3.05 -27.50
N MET A 171 18.73 3.25 -27.13
CA MET A 171 17.57 2.53 -27.63
C MET A 171 16.60 3.50 -28.32
N LYS A 172 16.00 3.06 -29.42
CA LYS A 172 15.03 3.84 -30.18
C LYS A 172 13.78 3.03 -30.47
N GLY A 173 12.63 3.69 -30.33
CA GLY A 173 11.32 3.11 -30.57
C GLY A 173 10.80 2.28 -29.41
N LYS A 174 9.47 2.23 -29.31
CA LYS A 174 8.77 1.57 -28.20
C LYS A 174 9.03 0.07 -28.08
N THR A 175 9.24 -0.62 -29.20
CA THR A 175 9.62 -2.04 -29.22
C THR A 175 10.92 -2.33 -28.46
N ALA A 176 11.90 -1.41 -28.55
CA ALA A 176 13.14 -1.54 -27.81
C ALA A 176 12.92 -1.34 -26.30
N VAL A 177 12.07 -0.38 -25.91
CA VAL A 177 11.69 -0.15 -24.51
C VAL A 177 10.97 -1.36 -23.90
N ILE A 178 10.03 -1.96 -24.64
CA ILE A 178 9.36 -3.21 -24.21
C ILE A 178 10.39 -4.31 -23.94
N SER A 179 11.35 -4.48 -24.85
CA SER A 179 12.38 -5.51 -24.73
C SER A 179 13.30 -5.25 -23.53
N PHE A 180 13.66 -3.99 -23.29
CA PHE A 180 14.43 -3.57 -22.13
C PHE A 180 13.74 -3.92 -20.81
N PHE A 181 12.47 -3.57 -20.65
CA PHE A 181 11.76 -3.83 -19.39
C PHE A 181 11.51 -5.31 -19.14
N LYS A 182 11.23 -6.10 -20.19
CA LYS A 182 11.16 -7.57 -20.07
C LYS A 182 12.46 -8.13 -19.50
N GLN A 183 13.61 -7.74 -20.07
CA GLN A 183 14.92 -8.16 -19.56
C GLN A 183 15.20 -7.64 -18.15
N PHE A 184 14.79 -6.40 -17.85
CA PHE A 184 14.93 -5.81 -16.52
C PHE A 184 14.19 -6.64 -15.45
N PHE A 185 12.91 -6.99 -15.68
CA PHE A 185 12.10 -7.80 -14.77
C PHE A 185 12.51 -9.29 -14.77
N GLU A 186 13.11 -9.78 -15.85
CA GLU A 186 13.71 -11.12 -15.87
C GLU A 186 14.97 -11.21 -15.00
N ARG A 187 15.81 -10.16 -15.01
CA ARG A 187 17.07 -10.12 -14.25
C ARG A 187 16.87 -9.83 -12.77
N ASN A 188 15.91 -8.96 -12.43
CA ASN A 188 15.74 -8.45 -11.08
C ASN A 188 14.57 -9.17 -10.37
N LYS A 189 14.81 -9.65 -9.13
CA LYS A 189 13.75 -10.24 -8.29
C LYS A 189 12.94 -9.17 -7.59
N THR A 190 13.59 -8.13 -7.10
CA THR A 190 12.94 -6.99 -6.41
C THR A 190 13.80 -5.76 -6.55
N THR A 191 13.18 -4.62 -6.83
CA THR A 191 13.79 -3.29 -6.77
C THR A 191 12.95 -2.37 -5.92
N LYS A 192 13.58 -1.36 -5.35
CA LYS A 192 12.93 -0.24 -4.67
C LYS A 192 13.64 1.05 -5.02
N HIS A 193 12.88 1.96 -5.63
CA HIS A 193 13.31 3.32 -5.93
C HIS A 193 12.83 4.29 -4.84
N LEU A 194 13.69 5.24 -4.51
CA LEU A 194 13.34 6.51 -3.89
C LEU A 194 13.64 7.58 -4.93
N TRP A 195 12.74 8.55 -5.11
CA TRP A 195 12.92 9.56 -6.14
C TRP A 195 12.29 10.90 -5.77
N GLU A 196 12.78 11.96 -6.40
CA GLU A 196 12.20 13.31 -6.36
C GLU A 196 12.23 13.91 -7.77
N THR A 197 11.06 14.22 -8.32
CA THR A 197 10.91 14.74 -9.70
C THR A 197 10.70 16.24 -9.73
N ILE A 198 11.46 16.99 -10.52
CA ILE A 198 11.32 18.43 -10.67
C ILE A 198 11.01 18.76 -12.13
N LYS A 199 10.07 19.69 -12.35
CA LYS A 199 9.81 20.26 -13.66
C LYS A 199 10.82 21.37 -13.94
N VAL A 200 11.75 21.12 -14.86
CA VAL A 200 12.84 22.06 -15.18
C VAL A 200 12.54 22.95 -16.40
N ALA A 201 11.60 22.52 -17.26
CA ALA A 201 11.04 23.31 -18.34
C ALA A 201 9.60 22.84 -18.65
N GLU A 202 8.90 23.52 -19.57
CA GLU A 202 7.51 23.22 -19.92
C GLU A 202 7.25 21.73 -20.23
N ASN A 203 8.15 21.11 -20.99
CA ASN A 203 8.08 19.71 -21.40
C ASN A 203 9.29 18.87 -20.94
N THR A 204 10.03 19.34 -19.92
CA THR A 204 11.22 18.65 -19.43
C THR A 204 11.11 18.40 -17.95
N LEU A 205 11.29 17.14 -17.56
CA LEU A 205 11.33 16.68 -16.18
C LEU A 205 12.73 16.16 -15.86
N GLU A 206 13.18 16.40 -14.63
CA GLU A 206 14.39 15.81 -14.09
C GLU A 206 14.05 15.08 -12.78
N THR A 207 14.48 13.84 -12.64
CA THR A 207 14.25 13.05 -11.42
C THR A 207 15.56 12.61 -10.83
N HIS A 208 15.79 12.95 -9.56
CA HIS A 208 16.91 12.42 -8.79
C HIS A 208 16.43 11.16 -8.09
N TRP A 209 17.21 10.07 -8.19
CA TRP A 209 16.76 8.78 -7.70
C TRP A 209 17.88 8.00 -7.00
N ALA A 210 17.46 7.12 -6.11
CA ALA A 210 18.27 6.05 -5.53
C ALA A 210 17.50 4.73 -5.68
N VAL A 211 18.20 3.66 -6.04
CA VAL A 211 17.62 2.32 -6.18
C VAL A 211 18.45 1.31 -5.42
N SER A 212 17.77 0.40 -4.74
CA SER A 212 18.36 -0.84 -4.24
C SER A 212 17.58 -2.03 -4.80
N GLY A 213 18.27 -3.14 -5.03
CA GLY A 213 17.63 -4.32 -5.59
C GLY A 213 18.33 -5.63 -5.29
N LYS A 214 17.55 -6.70 -5.42
CA LYS A 214 18.01 -8.10 -5.39
C LYS A 214 17.78 -8.72 -6.77
N ARG A 215 18.84 -9.25 -7.37
CA ARG A 215 18.78 -9.98 -8.64
C ARG A 215 18.22 -11.40 -8.45
N LYS A 216 17.78 -12.04 -9.53
CA LYS A 216 17.30 -13.44 -9.48
C LYS A 216 18.40 -14.44 -9.13
N ASP A 217 19.65 -14.13 -9.46
CA ASP A 217 20.83 -14.91 -9.03
C ASP A 217 21.16 -14.76 -7.52
N GLY A 218 20.42 -13.90 -6.80
CA GLY A 218 20.57 -13.66 -5.37
C GLY A 218 21.51 -12.51 -5.00
N THR A 219 22.25 -11.94 -5.95
CA THR A 219 23.14 -10.79 -5.71
C THR A 219 22.36 -9.51 -5.43
N PHE A 220 22.97 -8.60 -4.66
CA PHE A 220 22.39 -7.30 -4.33
C PHE A 220 23.11 -6.18 -5.09
N PHE A 221 22.42 -5.06 -5.30
CA PHE A 221 22.99 -3.84 -5.83
C PHE A 221 22.32 -2.60 -5.24
N ALA A 222 23.03 -1.48 -5.28
CA ALA A 222 22.49 -0.17 -5.00
C ALA A 222 23.14 0.87 -5.92
N PHE A 223 22.34 1.76 -6.49
CA PHE A 223 22.78 2.85 -7.34
C PHE A 223 22.04 4.13 -6.96
N LYS A 224 22.62 5.27 -7.33
CA LYS A 224 21.93 6.55 -7.35
C LYS A 224 22.21 7.23 -8.68
N GLY A 225 21.34 8.14 -9.07
CA GLY A 225 21.44 8.75 -10.37
C GLY A 225 20.40 9.81 -10.63
N LYS A 226 20.30 10.15 -11.90
CA LYS A 226 19.44 11.20 -12.41
C LYS A 226 18.85 10.80 -13.75
N ASP A 227 17.55 10.97 -13.88
CA ASP A 227 16.84 10.80 -15.14
C ASP A 227 16.42 12.17 -15.68
N THR A 228 16.65 12.42 -16.96
CA THR A 228 16.14 13.60 -17.68
C THR A 228 15.18 13.15 -18.76
N ALA A 229 13.91 13.52 -18.65
CA ALA A 229 12.89 13.19 -19.62
C ALA A 229 12.40 14.42 -20.38
N LYS A 230 12.11 14.25 -21.67
CA LYS A 230 11.31 15.20 -22.45
C LYS A 230 9.98 14.56 -22.85
N LEU A 231 8.94 15.36 -22.82
CA LEU A 231 7.58 14.95 -23.12
C LEU A 231 7.15 15.47 -24.49
N ASN A 232 6.38 14.67 -25.22
CA ASN A 232 5.69 15.14 -26.42
C ASN A 232 4.40 15.90 -26.07
N SER A 233 3.67 16.38 -27.08
CA SER A 233 2.41 17.12 -26.91
C SER A 233 1.27 16.31 -26.28
N GLU A 234 1.39 14.97 -26.23
CA GLU A 234 0.44 14.08 -25.55
C GLU A 234 0.84 13.83 -24.07
N GLY A 235 1.94 14.42 -23.60
CA GLY A 235 2.47 14.20 -22.26
C GLY A 235 3.25 12.89 -22.10
N LYS A 236 3.51 12.14 -23.18
CA LYS A 236 4.29 10.89 -23.16
C LYS A 236 5.78 11.16 -23.22
N ILE A 237 6.57 10.30 -22.60
CA ILE A 237 8.04 10.35 -22.63
C ILE A 237 8.50 10.04 -24.06
N ASN A 238 9.11 11.03 -24.73
CA ASN A 238 9.71 10.86 -26.07
C ASN A 238 11.24 10.85 -26.06
N TYR A 239 11.83 11.28 -24.94
CA TYR A 239 13.25 11.17 -24.68
C TYR A 239 13.47 10.88 -23.20
N LEU A 240 14.36 9.95 -22.89
CA LEU A 240 14.78 9.65 -21.52
C LEU A 240 16.30 9.43 -21.48
N LYS A 241 17.01 10.16 -20.65
CA LYS A 241 18.44 9.97 -20.39
C LYS A 241 18.65 9.59 -18.93
N VAL A 242 19.33 8.48 -18.69
CA VAL A 242 19.68 7.95 -17.37
C VAL A 242 21.17 8.20 -17.12
N GLU A 243 21.50 8.73 -15.95
CA GLU A 243 22.88 9.03 -15.54
C GLU A 243 23.13 8.48 -14.12
N PHE A 244 24.26 7.81 -13.89
CA PHE A 244 24.69 7.47 -12.52
C PHE A 244 25.39 8.67 -11.86
N LEU A 245 25.20 8.83 -10.53
CA LEU A 245 25.79 9.88 -9.70
C LEU A 245 26.63 9.32 -8.54
#